data_AF-A0A2V7E477-F1
#
_entry.id   AF-A0A2V7E477-F1
#
_cell.length_a   1.000
_cell.length_b   1.000
_cell.length_c   1.000
_cell.angle_alpha   90.00
_cell.angle_beta   90.00
_cell.angle_gamma   90.00
#
_symmetry.space_group_name_H-M   'P 1'
#
loop_
_entity.id
_entity.type
_entity.pdbx_description
1 polymer ?
#
loop_
_entity_poly.entity_id
_entity_poly.type
_entity_poly.pdbx_seq_one_letter_code
_entity_poly.pdbx_strand_id
1 'polypeptide(L)'
;MGWTRVAVLSLVFTIAHFGAAAAGPITVRYAEGVTRAFPTLRSTDNEKLAQGDLTQVVRGDRVESRLVFRFKDGSLYDETVVFSQQDMFRLLSYHIVQRGPSFPETLDAAMDRSTGRYAVHYRADDDSPEEIIQGKFDIPDDAYNGMLSLVVKNLAPRTAEGPRTTDTVSIVAFTPMPRVVKLQLLPVAEDRVVVSDSPMQAVRWHIRPQLGLLASLLVADIPDVRLWILPGEAPAFLRAEGPLYFMGPIWRIDPY
;
A
#
# COMPACT_ATOMS: atom_id res chain seq x y z
N MET A 1 24.23 66.22 30.15
CA MET A 1 24.80 65.14 29.31
C MET A 1 23.93 63.90 29.49
N GLY A 2 22.90 63.75 28.65
CA GLY A 2 21.96 62.64 28.71
C GLY A 2 22.44 61.50 27.82
N TRP A 3 22.56 60.30 28.36
CA TRP A 3 22.84 59.08 27.60
C TRP A 3 21.51 58.46 27.17
N THR A 4 21.21 58.54 25.88
CA THR A 4 20.11 57.83 25.22
C THR A 4 20.43 56.35 25.18
N ARG A 5 19.71 55.54 25.96
CA ARG A 5 19.72 54.08 25.85
C ARG A 5 18.94 53.68 24.60
N VAL A 6 19.64 53.18 23.58
CA VAL A 6 19.02 52.53 22.42
C VAL A 6 18.58 51.13 22.86
N ALA A 7 17.28 50.90 22.96
CA ALA A 7 16.70 49.59 23.17
C ALA A 7 16.68 48.83 21.84
N VAL A 8 17.47 47.77 21.73
CA VAL A 8 17.44 46.83 20.60
C VAL A 8 16.27 45.87 20.83
N LEU A 9 15.20 46.03 20.06
CA LEU A 9 14.10 45.06 19.98
C LEU A 9 14.58 43.87 19.15
N SER A 10 14.97 42.80 19.82
CA SER A 10 15.27 41.51 19.19
C SER A 10 13.95 40.81 18.84
N LEU A 11 13.57 40.85 17.56
CA LEU A 11 12.45 40.08 17.03
C LEU A 11 12.86 38.60 16.96
N VAL A 12 12.44 37.81 17.94
CA VAL A 12 12.65 36.35 17.92
C VAL A 12 11.65 35.74 16.94
N PHE A 13 12.13 35.35 15.76
CA PHE A 13 11.38 34.46 14.86
C PHE A 13 11.32 33.07 15.50
N THR A 14 10.16 32.72 16.07
CA THR A 14 9.89 31.35 16.47
C THR A 14 9.70 30.53 15.20
N ILE A 15 10.75 29.84 14.75
CA ILE A 15 10.62 28.81 13.71
C ILE A 15 9.81 27.68 14.36
N ALA A 16 8.50 27.70 14.14
CA ALA A 16 7.65 26.56 14.43
C ALA A 16 8.19 25.37 13.63
N HIS A 17 8.88 24.47 14.31
CA HIS A 17 9.27 23.19 13.77
C HIS A 17 7.96 22.42 13.51
N PHE A 18 7.45 22.49 12.28
CA PHE A 18 6.56 21.46 11.78
C PHE A 18 7.41 20.19 11.69
N GLY A 19 7.44 19.42 12.78
CA GLY A 19 8.03 18.10 12.78
C GLY A 19 7.37 17.31 11.65
N ALA A 20 8.16 16.86 10.69
CA ALA A 20 7.70 15.82 9.78
C ALA A 20 7.22 14.67 10.67
N ALA A 21 5.92 14.35 10.61
CA ALA A 21 5.38 13.23 11.35
C ALA A 21 6.24 12.00 11.01
N ALA A 22 6.88 11.44 12.02
CA ALA A 22 7.78 10.31 11.83
C ALA A 22 6.95 9.14 11.28
N ALA A 23 7.44 8.52 10.20
CA ALA A 23 6.91 7.26 9.71
C ALA A 23 6.97 6.25 10.86
N GLY A 24 5.80 5.81 11.32
CA GLY A 24 5.65 4.94 12.47
C GLY A 24 4.59 3.89 12.19
N PRO A 25 4.56 2.79 12.95
CA PRO A 25 3.58 1.74 12.69
C PRO A 25 2.14 2.23 12.93
N ILE A 26 1.18 1.61 12.26
CA ILE A 26 -0.22 2.05 12.24
C ILE A 26 -0.96 1.39 13.38
N THR A 27 -1.54 2.20 14.27
CA THR A 27 -2.39 1.73 15.36
C THR A 27 -3.65 1.06 14.79
N VAL A 28 -4.04 -0.06 15.40
CA VAL A 28 -5.27 -0.78 15.09
C VAL A 28 -6.44 -0.01 15.69
N ARG A 29 -7.22 0.67 14.84
CA ARG A 29 -8.51 1.29 15.19
C ARG A 29 -9.68 0.37 14.85
N TYR A 30 -9.54 -0.35 13.74
CA TYR A 30 -10.50 -1.29 13.19
C TYR A 30 -9.78 -2.62 13.01
N ALA A 31 -10.02 -3.55 13.94
CA ALA A 31 -9.51 -4.91 13.84
C ALA A 31 -10.22 -5.63 12.68
N GLU A 32 -9.44 -6.38 11.92
CA GLU A 32 -9.92 -7.20 10.81
C GLU A 32 -10.53 -8.51 11.33
N GLY A 33 -11.66 -8.88 10.72
CA GLY A 33 -12.41 -10.10 10.99
C GLY A 33 -12.22 -11.17 9.93
N VAL A 34 -12.94 -12.29 10.07
CA VAL A 34 -13.01 -13.31 9.02
C VAL A 34 -13.76 -12.74 7.82
N THR A 35 -13.15 -12.83 6.65
CA THR A 35 -13.73 -12.30 5.40
C THR A 35 -13.56 -13.32 4.28
N ARG A 36 -14.59 -13.44 3.44
CA ARG A 36 -14.44 -14.01 2.11
C ARG A 36 -15.11 -13.09 1.09
N ALA A 37 -14.40 -12.72 0.05
CA ALA A 37 -14.88 -11.84 -1.00
C ALA A 37 -14.40 -12.31 -2.38
N PHE A 38 -15.07 -11.84 -3.43
CA PHE A 38 -14.79 -12.26 -4.80
C PHE A 38 -14.56 -11.04 -5.69
N PRO A 39 -13.45 -10.30 -5.49
CA PRO A 39 -13.22 -9.05 -6.18
C PRO A 39 -13.08 -9.27 -7.69
N THR A 40 -13.53 -8.32 -8.50
CA THR A 40 -13.35 -8.35 -9.95
C THR A 40 -12.19 -7.44 -10.35
N LEU A 41 -11.25 -7.96 -11.13
CA LEU A 41 -10.17 -7.18 -11.75
C LEU A 41 -10.56 -6.75 -13.16
N ARG A 42 -10.37 -5.46 -13.47
CA ARG A 42 -10.75 -4.87 -14.76
C ARG A 42 -9.67 -3.97 -15.35
N SER A 43 -9.69 -3.81 -16.66
CA SER A 43 -8.95 -2.73 -17.33
C SER A 43 -9.59 -1.37 -17.06
N THR A 44 -8.91 -0.29 -17.42
CA THR A 44 -9.46 1.07 -17.40
C THR A 44 -10.66 1.23 -18.33
N ASP A 45 -10.73 0.42 -19.39
CA ASP A 45 -11.84 0.37 -20.35
C ASP A 45 -12.99 -0.55 -19.88
N ASN A 46 -12.99 -0.92 -18.59
CA ASN A 46 -14.01 -1.72 -17.93
C ASN A 46 -14.08 -3.20 -18.38
N GLU A 47 -13.11 -3.68 -19.16
CA GLU A 47 -13.02 -5.11 -19.51
C GLU A 47 -12.71 -5.94 -18.27
N LYS A 48 -13.45 -7.03 -18.03
CA LYS A 48 -13.11 -7.98 -16.96
C LYS A 48 -11.87 -8.78 -17.34
N LEU A 49 -10.81 -8.68 -16.54
CA LEU A 49 -9.54 -9.39 -16.75
C LEU A 49 -9.46 -10.66 -15.92
N ALA A 50 -9.94 -10.63 -14.68
CA ALA A 50 -9.90 -11.77 -13.75
C ALA A 50 -11.10 -11.77 -12.80
N GLN A 51 -11.43 -12.95 -12.30
CA GLN A 51 -12.22 -13.11 -11.07
C GLN A 51 -11.24 -13.39 -9.93
N GLY A 52 -11.40 -12.65 -8.83
CA GLY A 52 -10.63 -12.83 -7.62
C GLY A 52 -11.31 -13.74 -6.60
N ASP A 53 -10.50 -14.36 -5.74
CA ASP A 53 -10.91 -14.97 -4.47
C ASP A 53 -10.03 -14.37 -3.37
N LEU A 54 -10.67 -13.64 -2.45
CA LEU A 54 -10.05 -13.10 -1.24
C LEU A 54 -10.55 -13.94 -0.06
N THR A 55 -9.63 -14.54 0.67
CA THR A 55 -9.92 -15.23 1.93
C THR A 55 -9.09 -14.62 3.05
N GLN A 56 -9.73 -14.28 4.17
CA GLN A 56 -9.08 -13.78 5.36
C GLN A 56 -9.53 -14.59 6.58
N VAL A 57 -8.58 -15.14 7.31
CA VAL A 57 -8.81 -15.94 8.52
C VAL A 57 -8.08 -15.34 9.71
N VAL A 58 -8.73 -15.36 10.87
CA VAL A 58 -8.21 -14.75 12.11
C VAL A 58 -7.94 -15.84 13.14
N ARG A 59 -6.75 -15.79 13.76
CA ARG A 59 -6.31 -16.69 14.84
C ARG A 59 -5.67 -15.88 15.95
N GLY A 60 -6.47 -15.52 16.96
CA GLY A 60 -6.02 -14.60 18.02
C GLY A 60 -5.79 -13.20 17.44
N ASP A 61 -4.59 -12.66 17.64
CA ASP A 61 -4.15 -11.38 17.10
C ASP A 61 -3.55 -11.49 15.69
N ARG A 62 -3.45 -12.69 15.12
CA ARG A 62 -2.89 -12.92 13.79
C ARG A 62 -3.97 -13.06 12.75
N VAL A 63 -3.73 -12.44 11.60
CA VAL A 63 -4.61 -12.50 10.43
C VAL A 63 -3.79 -12.99 9.24
N GLU A 64 -4.31 -14.01 8.54
CA GLU A 64 -3.80 -14.45 7.26
C GLU A 64 -4.82 -14.02 6.19
N SER A 65 -4.37 -13.27 5.20
CA SER A 65 -5.16 -12.82 4.06
C SER A 65 -4.52 -13.31 2.78
N ARG A 66 -5.30 -13.93 1.90
CA ARG A 66 -4.87 -14.43 0.60
C ARG A 66 -5.78 -13.90 -0.50
N LEU A 67 -5.20 -13.23 -1.48
CA LEU A 67 -5.86 -12.72 -2.67
C LEU A 67 -5.32 -13.42 -3.91
N VAL A 68 -6.20 -14.11 -4.63
CA VAL A 68 -5.86 -14.78 -5.88
C VAL A 68 -6.65 -14.18 -7.04
N PHE A 69 -5.98 -13.67 -8.06
CA PHE A 69 -6.59 -13.38 -9.36
C PHE A 69 -6.15 -14.42 -10.39
N ARG A 70 -7.14 -15.08 -11.00
CA ARG A 70 -6.93 -15.95 -12.17
C ARG A 70 -7.38 -15.20 -13.41
N PHE A 71 -6.42 -14.78 -14.22
CA PHE A 71 -6.67 -13.99 -15.41
C PHE A 71 -7.23 -14.87 -16.53
N LYS A 72 -8.03 -14.26 -17.42
CA LYS A 72 -8.59 -14.92 -18.60
C LYS A 72 -7.53 -15.46 -19.55
N ASP A 73 -6.36 -14.82 -19.61
CA ASP A 73 -5.22 -15.21 -20.44
C ASP A 73 -4.37 -16.34 -19.84
N GLY A 74 -4.76 -16.86 -18.65
CA GLY A 74 -4.02 -17.90 -17.93
C GLY A 74 -3.01 -17.38 -16.92
N SER A 75 -2.84 -16.06 -16.79
CA SER A 75 -1.95 -15.46 -15.80
C SER A 75 -2.45 -15.65 -14.36
N LEU A 76 -1.51 -15.57 -13.42
CA LEU A 76 -1.77 -15.72 -11.99
C LEU A 76 -1.16 -14.56 -11.21
N TYR A 77 -1.98 -13.97 -10.35
CA TYR A 77 -1.55 -13.20 -9.19
C TYR A 77 -2.04 -13.93 -7.95
N ASP A 78 -1.14 -14.31 -7.04
CA ASP A 78 -1.46 -15.00 -5.79
C ASP A 78 -0.65 -14.35 -4.67
N GLU A 79 -1.28 -13.52 -3.86
CA GLU A 79 -0.65 -12.80 -2.76
C GLU A 79 -1.18 -13.34 -1.44
N THR A 80 -0.28 -13.75 -0.54
CA THR A 80 -0.60 -14.14 0.84
C THR A 80 0.18 -13.25 1.81
N VAL A 81 -0.53 -12.64 2.75
CA VAL A 81 0.04 -11.83 3.83
C VAL A 81 -0.41 -12.35 5.18
N VAL A 82 0.54 -12.46 6.11
CA VAL A 82 0.24 -12.69 7.53
C VAL A 82 0.68 -11.48 8.32
N PHE A 83 -0.21 -10.96 9.15
CA PHE A 83 0.07 -9.80 10.00
C PHE A 83 -0.49 -9.97 11.41
N SER A 84 0.14 -9.31 12.37
CA SER A 84 -0.44 -9.09 13.70
C SER A 84 -1.28 -7.82 13.68
N GLN A 85 -2.37 -7.83 14.43
CA GLN A 85 -3.21 -6.70 14.76
C GLN A 85 -3.29 -6.47 16.29
N GLN A 86 -2.23 -6.84 17.02
CA GLN A 86 -2.09 -6.56 18.44
C GLN A 86 -1.62 -5.11 18.64
N ASP A 87 -2.56 -4.21 18.94
CA ASP A 87 -2.39 -2.76 19.16
C ASP A 87 -1.94 -1.97 17.92
N MET A 88 -0.97 -2.49 17.18
CA MET A 88 -0.44 -1.94 15.93
C MET A 88 -0.42 -3.04 14.86
N PHE A 89 -0.69 -2.66 13.61
CA PHE A 89 -0.48 -3.59 12.51
C PHE A 89 1.02 -3.87 12.35
N ARG A 90 1.36 -5.13 12.16
CA ARG A 90 2.74 -5.55 11.89
C ARG A 90 2.75 -6.69 10.89
N LEU A 91 3.37 -6.47 9.73
CA LEU A 91 3.63 -7.52 8.75
C LEU A 91 4.55 -8.60 9.34
N LEU A 92 4.10 -9.86 9.32
CA LEU A 92 4.84 -11.01 9.88
C LEU A 92 5.46 -11.87 8.78
N SER A 93 4.71 -12.19 7.74
CA SER A 93 5.21 -12.90 6.57
C SER A 93 4.47 -12.48 5.31
N TYR A 94 5.10 -12.66 4.17
CA TYR A 94 4.55 -12.32 2.87
C TYR A 94 5.00 -13.34 1.83
N HIS A 95 4.10 -13.68 0.93
CA HIS A 95 4.36 -14.51 -0.23
C HIS A 95 3.58 -13.97 -1.42
N ILE A 96 4.23 -13.86 -2.58
CA ILE A 96 3.57 -13.45 -3.82
C ILE A 96 4.05 -14.28 -4.99
N VAL A 97 3.10 -14.72 -5.83
CA VAL A 97 3.36 -15.36 -7.12
C VAL A 97 2.73 -14.52 -8.24
N GLN A 98 3.54 -14.18 -9.24
CA GLN A 98 3.16 -13.50 -10.47
C GLN A 98 3.72 -14.26 -11.65
N ARG A 99 2.86 -14.66 -12.60
CA ARG A 99 3.30 -15.39 -13.81
C ARG A 99 2.25 -15.37 -14.91
N GLY A 100 2.68 -15.61 -16.14
CA GLY A 100 1.84 -15.70 -17.33
C GLY A 100 1.76 -14.38 -18.10
N PRO A 101 1.01 -14.33 -19.22
CA PRO A 101 1.10 -13.24 -20.21
C PRO A 101 0.84 -11.81 -19.71
N SER A 102 0.10 -11.65 -18.61
CA SER A 102 -0.17 -10.34 -17.98
C SER A 102 1.01 -9.82 -17.13
N PHE A 103 2.04 -10.62 -16.89
CA PHE A 103 3.23 -10.26 -16.13
C PHE A 103 4.48 -10.42 -17.01
N PRO A 104 5.32 -9.37 -17.16
CA PRO A 104 6.50 -9.45 -18.00
C PRO A 104 7.53 -10.45 -17.46
N GLU A 105 7.59 -10.58 -16.13
CA GLU A 105 8.51 -11.45 -15.40
C GLU A 105 7.70 -12.50 -14.64
N THR A 106 8.28 -13.69 -14.46
CA THR A 106 7.79 -14.66 -13.48
C THR A 106 8.47 -14.43 -12.15
N LEU A 107 7.68 -14.26 -11.09
CA LEU A 107 8.14 -13.98 -9.74
C LEU A 107 7.41 -14.89 -8.75
N ASP A 108 8.15 -15.58 -7.90
CA ASP A 108 7.66 -16.21 -6.67
C ASP A 108 8.57 -15.74 -5.53
N ALA A 109 8.07 -14.85 -4.69
CA ALA A 109 8.85 -14.19 -3.66
C ALA A 109 8.22 -14.37 -2.28
N ALA A 110 9.03 -14.74 -1.30
CA ALA A 110 8.61 -14.92 0.09
C ALA A 110 9.55 -14.19 1.06
N MET A 111 9.00 -13.71 2.17
CA MET A 111 9.77 -13.20 3.31
C MET A 111 9.14 -13.57 4.65
N ASP A 112 9.99 -13.74 5.66
CA ASP A 112 9.60 -13.99 7.04
C ASP A 112 10.29 -12.98 7.97
N ARG A 113 9.50 -12.23 8.74
CA ARG A 113 10.03 -11.22 9.66
C ARG A 113 10.78 -11.81 10.83
N SER A 114 10.36 -12.95 11.37
CA SER A 114 10.95 -13.52 12.57
C SER A 114 12.42 -13.93 12.36
N THR A 115 12.73 -14.39 11.14
CA THR A 115 14.08 -14.79 10.73
C THR A 115 14.81 -13.73 9.91
N GLY A 116 14.07 -12.74 9.39
CA GLY A 116 14.55 -11.73 8.45
C GLY A 116 14.93 -12.32 7.09
N ARG A 117 14.56 -13.57 6.79
CA ARG A 117 14.96 -14.26 5.56
C ARG A 117 13.98 -13.97 4.43
N TYR A 118 14.51 -13.93 3.21
CA TYR A 118 13.71 -13.91 2.00
C TYR A 118 14.24 -14.94 0.98
N ALA A 119 13.36 -15.36 0.08
CA ALA A 119 13.69 -16.17 -1.09
C ALA A 119 12.87 -15.65 -2.28
N VAL A 120 13.49 -15.61 -3.45
CA VAL A 120 12.87 -15.19 -4.70
C VAL A 120 13.27 -16.18 -5.78
N HIS A 121 12.28 -16.81 -6.38
CA HIS A 121 12.40 -17.49 -7.66
C HIS A 121 11.97 -16.50 -8.74
N TYR A 122 12.86 -16.25 -9.68
CA TYR A 122 12.69 -15.21 -10.68
C TYR A 122 13.04 -15.73 -12.06
N ARG A 123 12.28 -15.28 -13.06
CA ARG A 123 12.64 -15.46 -14.47
C ARG A 123 12.21 -14.22 -15.25
N ALA A 124 13.16 -13.60 -15.94
CA ALA A 124 12.96 -12.31 -16.63
C ALA A 124 11.99 -12.41 -17.82
N ASP A 125 12.05 -13.51 -18.58
CA ASP A 125 11.16 -13.84 -19.70
C ASP A 125 11.18 -15.37 -19.95
N ASP A 126 10.38 -15.86 -20.89
CA ASP A 126 10.28 -17.32 -21.13
C ASP A 126 11.55 -17.98 -21.67
N ASP A 127 12.49 -17.20 -22.22
CA ASP A 127 13.77 -17.68 -22.76
C ASP A 127 14.92 -17.58 -21.73
N SER A 128 14.70 -16.86 -20.63
CA SER A 128 15.69 -16.65 -19.57
C SER A 128 15.76 -17.83 -18.60
N PRO A 129 16.94 -18.14 -18.03
CA PRO A 129 17.06 -19.14 -16.98
C PRO A 129 16.32 -18.70 -15.71
N GLU A 130 15.87 -19.67 -14.92
CA GLU A 130 15.36 -19.41 -13.58
C GLU A 130 16.51 -19.07 -12.63
N GLU A 131 16.33 -18.02 -11.84
CA GLU A 131 17.25 -17.56 -10.82
C GLU A 131 16.65 -17.73 -9.43
N ILE A 132 17.46 -18.16 -8.47
CA ILE A 132 17.08 -18.24 -7.06
C ILE A 132 17.94 -17.26 -6.27
N ILE A 133 17.28 -16.26 -5.70
CA ILE A 133 17.92 -15.21 -4.89
C ILE A 133 17.45 -15.35 -3.46
N GLN A 134 18.39 -15.48 -2.52
CA GLN A 134 18.08 -15.67 -1.11
C GLN A 134 18.99 -14.81 -0.24
N GLY A 135 18.48 -14.40 0.90
CA GLY A 135 19.28 -13.62 1.83
C GLY A 135 18.54 -13.23 3.08
N LYS A 136 19.08 -12.21 3.74
CA LYS A 136 18.43 -11.52 4.85
C LYS A 136 18.08 -10.10 4.44
N PHE A 137 17.00 -9.59 4.99
CA PHE A 137 16.50 -8.26 4.74
C PHE A 137 15.87 -7.69 6.01
N ASP A 138 16.30 -6.50 6.41
CA ASP A 138 15.71 -5.81 7.56
C ASP A 138 14.38 -5.19 7.15
N ILE A 139 13.30 -5.68 7.74
CA ILE A 139 11.93 -5.24 7.43
C ILE A 139 11.55 -4.10 8.38
N PRO A 140 11.29 -2.89 7.88
CA PRO A 140 10.84 -1.76 8.70
C PRO A 140 9.55 -2.09 9.44
N ASP A 141 9.39 -1.57 10.66
CA ASP A 141 8.19 -1.80 11.47
C ASP A 141 6.90 -1.22 10.85
N ASP A 142 7.05 -0.26 9.94
CA ASP A 142 5.98 0.35 9.15
C ASP A 142 5.85 -0.23 7.73
N ALA A 143 6.33 -1.46 7.47
CA ALA A 143 6.17 -2.15 6.18
C ALA A 143 4.83 -2.91 6.07
N TYR A 144 4.06 -2.69 5.00
CA TYR A 144 2.66 -3.17 4.87
C TYR A 144 2.26 -3.75 3.49
N ASN A 145 3.05 -4.67 2.93
CA ASN A 145 2.66 -5.39 1.71
C ASN A 145 1.30 -6.09 1.85
N GLY A 146 0.46 -6.05 0.81
CA GLY A 146 -0.89 -6.66 0.83
C GLY A 146 -1.88 -6.03 1.81
N MET A 147 -1.50 -4.96 2.53
CA MET A 147 -2.29 -4.40 3.64
C MET A 147 -2.69 -2.93 3.43
N LEU A 148 -2.42 -2.33 2.26
CA LEU A 148 -2.60 -0.89 2.05
C LEU A 148 -4.03 -0.39 2.30
N SER A 149 -5.05 -1.18 1.93
CA SER A 149 -6.45 -0.82 2.24
C SER A 149 -6.72 -0.82 3.74
N LEU A 150 -6.14 -1.77 4.48
CA LEU A 150 -6.25 -1.89 5.93
C LEU A 150 -5.59 -0.70 6.64
N VAL A 151 -4.37 -0.36 6.19
CA VAL A 151 -3.62 0.79 6.67
C VAL A 151 -4.45 2.06 6.51
N VAL A 152 -4.96 2.32 5.30
CA VAL A 152 -5.70 3.54 5.01
C VAL A 152 -7.01 3.63 5.80
N LYS A 153 -7.73 2.52 6.02
CA LYS A 153 -8.93 2.49 6.88
C LYS A 153 -8.62 2.92 8.33
N ASN A 154 -7.39 2.67 8.80
CA ASN A 154 -6.97 2.89 10.19
C ASN A 154 -6.23 4.22 10.39
N LEU A 155 -5.95 4.94 9.32
CA LEU A 155 -5.57 6.34 9.42
C LEU A 155 -6.75 7.14 9.95
N ALA A 156 -6.49 8.06 10.88
CA ALA A 156 -7.56 8.88 11.43
C ALA A 156 -8.19 9.70 10.28
N PRO A 157 -9.51 9.60 10.03
CA PRO A 157 -10.19 10.62 9.26
C PRO A 157 -10.10 11.88 10.10
N ARG A 158 -9.20 12.81 9.74
CA ARG A 158 -9.07 14.07 10.47
C ARG A 158 -10.45 14.72 10.52
N THR A 159 -10.86 15.08 11.74
CA THR A 159 -11.99 15.96 11.98
C THR A 159 -11.82 17.26 11.18
N ALA A 160 -12.94 17.94 10.92
CA ALA A 160 -13.11 19.10 10.03
C ALA A 160 -12.20 20.33 10.29
N GLU A 161 -11.23 20.24 11.19
CA GLU A 161 -10.35 21.34 11.58
C GLU A 161 -8.88 20.91 11.48
N GLY A 162 -8.39 20.92 10.24
CA GLY A 162 -6.99 21.19 9.93
C GLY A 162 -6.43 20.33 8.81
N PRO A 163 -5.17 20.59 8.40
CA PRO A 163 -4.66 20.19 7.10
C PRO A 163 -4.67 18.67 6.93
N ARG A 164 -5.01 18.22 5.72
CA ARG A 164 -4.83 16.82 5.27
C ARG A 164 -3.43 16.38 5.66
N THR A 165 -3.31 15.55 6.68
CA THR A 165 -1.99 15.07 7.10
C THR A 165 -1.58 13.98 6.14
N THR A 166 -0.46 14.24 5.49
CA THR A 166 0.29 13.23 4.77
C THR A 166 0.86 12.24 5.76
N ASP A 167 0.45 10.98 5.67
CA ASP A 167 1.13 9.88 6.38
C ASP A 167 2.16 9.23 5.44
N THR A 168 3.19 8.62 6.04
CA THR A 168 4.18 7.84 5.29
C THR A 168 4.31 6.48 5.94
N VAL A 169 4.29 5.44 5.10
CA VAL A 169 4.55 4.06 5.48
C VAL A 169 5.56 3.46 4.52
N SER A 170 5.99 2.22 4.77
CA SER A 170 6.90 1.49 3.90
C SER A 170 6.22 0.28 3.26
N ILE A 171 6.78 -0.20 2.17
CA ILE A 171 6.54 -1.54 1.62
C ILE A 171 7.88 -2.19 1.26
N VAL A 172 7.89 -3.51 1.15
CA VAL A 172 9.01 -4.31 0.63
C VAL A 172 8.68 -4.70 -0.81
N ALA A 173 9.23 -3.99 -1.80
CA ALA A 173 9.01 -4.32 -3.21
C ALA A 173 10.04 -5.37 -3.69
N PHE A 174 9.59 -6.40 -4.40
CA PHE A 174 10.44 -7.46 -4.96
C PHE A 174 10.68 -7.22 -6.46
N THR A 175 11.93 -6.97 -6.85
CA THR A 175 12.30 -6.58 -8.24
C THR A 175 13.78 -6.88 -8.60
N PRO A 176 14.18 -8.13 -8.79
CA PRO A 176 13.70 -9.29 -8.05
C PRO A 176 14.15 -9.24 -6.58
N MET A 177 15.30 -8.63 -6.27
CA MET A 177 15.74 -8.41 -4.88
C MET A 177 14.76 -7.50 -4.11
N PRO A 178 14.52 -7.77 -2.81
CA PRO A 178 13.67 -6.94 -1.98
C PRO A 178 14.32 -5.57 -1.74
N ARG A 179 13.51 -4.52 -1.79
CA ARG A 179 13.88 -3.15 -1.42
C ARG A 179 12.77 -2.47 -0.65
N VAL A 180 13.14 -1.61 0.29
CA VAL A 180 12.17 -0.77 1.01
C VAL A 180 11.78 0.39 0.10
N VAL A 181 10.48 0.57 -0.11
CA VAL A 181 9.92 1.73 -0.78
C VAL A 181 9.03 2.46 0.21
N LYS A 182 9.31 3.74 0.44
CA LYS A 182 8.42 4.60 1.23
C LYS A 182 7.25 5.05 0.38
N LEU A 183 6.05 5.02 0.95
CA LEU A 183 4.80 5.44 0.33
C LEU A 183 4.21 6.61 1.10
N GLN A 184 3.84 7.65 0.38
CA GLN A 184 3.04 8.76 0.86
C GLN A 184 1.56 8.41 0.72
N LEU A 185 0.79 8.55 1.80
CA LEU A 185 -0.65 8.29 1.85
C LEU A 185 -1.40 9.62 1.96
N LEU A 186 -2.21 9.94 0.95
CA LEU A 186 -2.84 11.25 0.80
C LEU A 186 -4.35 11.12 0.61
N PRO A 187 -5.20 11.64 1.51
CA PRO A 187 -6.62 11.80 1.21
C PRO A 187 -6.79 13.01 0.29
N VAL A 188 -7.23 12.81 -0.95
CA VAL A 188 -7.21 13.87 -1.98
C VAL A 188 -8.58 14.47 -2.30
N ALA A 189 -9.65 13.68 -2.17
CA ALA A 189 -10.99 14.07 -2.57
C ALA A 189 -12.05 13.20 -1.89
N GLU A 190 -13.28 13.69 -1.88
CA GLU A 190 -14.46 12.87 -1.68
C GLU A 190 -15.11 12.62 -3.04
N ASP A 191 -15.31 11.37 -3.41
CA ASP A 191 -15.86 10.96 -4.69
C ASP A 191 -17.13 10.13 -4.46
N ARG A 192 -18.08 10.23 -5.40
CA ARG A 192 -19.24 9.36 -5.47
C ARG A 192 -18.89 8.09 -6.25
N VAL A 193 -18.86 6.95 -5.57
CA VAL A 193 -18.63 5.62 -6.16
C VAL A 193 -19.96 4.88 -6.24
N VAL A 194 -20.32 4.37 -7.41
CA VAL A 194 -21.52 3.53 -7.55
C VAL A 194 -21.15 2.09 -7.23
N VAL A 195 -21.88 1.54 -6.24
CA VAL A 195 -21.79 0.17 -5.74
C VAL A 195 -23.08 -0.52 -6.10
N SER A 196 -23.02 -1.50 -7.01
CA SER A 196 -24.21 -2.04 -7.68
C SER A 196 -25.05 -0.90 -8.27
N ASP A 197 -26.17 -0.53 -7.66
CA ASP A 197 -27.03 0.57 -8.09
C ASP A 197 -27.07 1.75 -7.09
N SER A 198 -26.31 1.65 -6.00
CA SER A 198 -26.34 2.61 -4.91
C SER A 198 -25.11 3.52 -4.93
N PRO A 199 -25.28 4.85 -4.88
CA PRO A 199 -24.17 5.76 -4.75
C PRO A 199 -23.63 5.79 -3.31
N MET A 200 -22.32 5.63 -3.17
CA MET A 200 -21.60 5.71 -1.90
C MET A 200 -20.64 6.91 -1.94
N GLN A 201 -20.63 7.73 -0.89
CA GLN A 201 -19.68 8.83 -0.75
C GLN A 201 -18.39 8.31 -0.12
N ALA A 202 -17.33 8.20 -0.89
CA ALA A 202 -16.06 7.63 -0.45
C ALA A 202 -14.95 8.67 -0.45
N VAL A 203 -13.98 8.50 0.45
CA VAL A 203 -12.74 9.26 0.41
C VAL A 203 -11.79 8.58 -0.57
N ARG A 204 -11.34 9.31 -1.59
CA ARG A 204 -10.27 8.87 -2.48
C ARG A 204 -8.92 9.20 -1.88
N TRP A 205 -8.09 8.17 -1.78
CA TRP A 205 -6.71 8.22 -1.35
C TRP A 205 -5.78 8.03 -2.53
N HIS A 206 -4.69 8.79 -2.57
CA HIS A 206 -3.55 8.55 -3.44
C HIS A 206 -2.41 7.98 -2.60
N ILE A 207 -1.81 6.91 -3.10
CA ILE A 207 -0.67 6.22 -2.53
C ILE A 207 0.47 6.38 -3.52
N ARG A 208 1.50 7.12 -3.12
CA ARG A 208 2.59 7.54 -4.01
C ARG A 208 3.94 7.09 -3.47
N PRO A 209 4.80 6.46 -4.28
CA PRO A 209 6.16 6.19 -3.85
C PRO A 209 6.95 7.48 -3.65
N GLN A 210 7.66 7.57 -2.54
CA GLN A 210 8.64 8.62 -2.29
C GLN A 210 9.97 8.21 -2.92
N LEU A 211 10.19 8.68 -4.13
CA LEU A 211 11.36 8.33 -4.93
C LEU A 211 12.61 9.14 -4.55
N GLY A 212 12.43 10.23 -3.80
CA GLY A 212 13.53 11.12 -3.42
C GLY A 212 14.35 11.57 -4.63
N LEU A 213 15.68 11.52 -4.51
CA LEU A 213 16.62 11.89 -5.57
C LEU A 213 16.55 10.97 -6.81
N LEU A 214 15.91 9.80 -6.73
CA LEU A 214 15.77 8.88 -7.86
C LEU A 214 14.62 9.25 -8.80
N ALA A 215 13.75 10.19 -8.40
CA ALA A 215 12.66 10.65 -9.25
C ALA A 215 13.14 11.20 -10.60
N SER A 216 14.31 11.87 -10.62
CA SER A 216 14.89 12.45 -11.82
C SER A 216 15.48 11.43 -12.81
N LEU A 217 15.63 10.17 -12.40
CA LEU A 217 16.15 9.09 -13.25
C LEU A 217 15.03 8.36 -14.01
N LEU A 218 13.77 8.67 -13.71
CA LEU A 218 12.63 8.03 -14.37
C LEU A 218 12.29 8.77 -15.65
N VAL A 219 12.12 8.01 -16.73
CA VAL A 219 11.72 8.51 -18.05
C VAL A 219 10.18 8.70 -18.13
N ALA A 220 9.44 8.11 -17.18
CA ALA A 220 7.99 8.19 -17.09
C ALA A 220 7.54 8.34 -15.63
N ASP A 221 6.36 8.93 -15.43
CA ASP A 221 5.75 9.03 -14.11
C ASP A 221 5.40 7.64 -13.55
N ILE A 222 5.59 7.45 -12.25
CA ILE A 222 5.14 6.22 -11.61
C ILE A 222 3.63 6.23 -11.48
N PRO A 223 2.94 5.15 -11.91
CA PRO A 223 1.50 5.05 -11.72
C PRO A 223 1.13 5.18 -10.24
N ASP A 224 0.27 6.15 -9.93
CA ASP A 224 -0.34 6.27 -8.60
C ASP A 224 -1.23 5.05 -8.31
N VAL A 225 -1.16 4.54 -7.08
CA VAL A 225 -2.21 3.66 -6.55
C VAL A 225 -3.28 4.55 -5.93
N ARG A 226 -4.54 4.31 -6.28
CA ARG A 226 -5.71 5.04 -5.78
C ARG A 226 -6.64 4.08 -5.06
N LEU A 227 -7.10 4.45 -3.87
CA LEU A 227 -8.06 3.66 -3.08
C LEU A 227 -9.29 4.52 -2.75
N TRP A 228 -10.47 3.93 -2.82
CA TRP A 228 -11.70 4.56 -2.35
C TRP A 228 -12.18 3.82 -1.11
N ILE A 229 -12.23 4.55 0.01
CA ILE A 229 -12.67 4.03 1.30
C ILE A 229 -13.95 4.75 1.71
N LEU A 230 -15.00 3.97 1.96
CA LEU A 230 -16.23 4.46 2.60
C LEU A 230 -15.96 4.65 4.09
N PRO A 231 -16.06 5.88 4.64
CA PRO A 231 -15.93 6.10 6.07
C PRO A 231 -17.17 5.59 6.83
N GLY A 232 -17.03 5.40 8.14
CA GLY A 232 -18.11 4.97 9.03
C GLY A 232 -17.57 4.22 10.24
N GLU A 233 -18.47 3.66 11.05
CA GLU A 233 -18.10 2.81 12.20
C GLU A 233 -17.33 1.55 11.77
N ALA A 234 -17.58 1.07 10.54
CA ALA A 234 -16.85 0.00 9.88
C ALA A 234 -16.42 0.46 8.48
N PRO A 235 -15.23 1.05 8.32
CA PRO A 235 -14.81 1.60 7.03
C PRO A 235 -14.64 0.51 5.98
N ALA A 236 -15.17 0.73 4.78
CA ALA A 236 -15.22 -0.28 3.73
C ALA A 236 -14.33 0.08 2.53
N PHE A 237 -13.64 -0.91 2.00
CA PHE A 237 -12.96 -0.78 0.71
C PHE A 237 -14.00 -0.84 -0.41
N LEU A 238 -14.03 0.18 -1.27
CA LEU A 238 -14.95 0.23 -2.41
C LEU A 238 -14.28 0.04 -3.77
N ARG A 239 -13.02 0.44 -3.91
CA ARG A 239 -12.28 0.37 -5.17
C ARG A 239 -10.78 0.57 -4.97
N ALA A 240 -9.97 -0.10 -5.80
CA ALA A 240 -8.58 0.27 -6.05
C ALA A 240 -8.36 0.51 -7.54
N GLU A 241 -7.47 1.44 -7.88
CA GLU A 241 -6.91 1.59 -9.22
C GLU A 241 -5.39 1.72 -9.11
N GLY A 242 -4.65 0.89 -9.85
CA GLY A 242 -3.20 0.93 -9.84
C GLY A 242 -2.60 -0.34 -10.45
N PRO A 243 -1.27 -0.41 -10.55
CA PRO A 243 -0.60 -1.58 -11.08
C PRO A 243 -0.45 -2.67 -10.00
N LEU A 244 -0.50 -3.94 -10.41
CA LEU A 244 -0.22 -5.09 -9.52
C LEU A 244 1.27 -5.44 -9.45
N TYR A 245 2.10 -4.85 -10.30
CA TYR A 245 3.56 -5.00 -10.32
C TYR A 245 4.22 -3.67 -10.70
N PHE A 246 5.53 -3.53 -10.47
CA PHE A 246 6.23 -2.28 -10.73
C PHE A 246 6.16 -1.90 -12.22
N MET A 247 5.76 -0.66 -12.53
CA MET A 247 5.57 -0.15 -13.89
C MET A 247 4.53 -0.91 -14.74
N GLY A 248 3.64 -1.69 -14.11
CA GLY A 248 2.56 -2.38 -14.81
C GLY A 248 1.43 -1.45 -15.29
N PRO A 249 0.49 -2.00 -16.07
CA PRO A 249 -0.73 -1.28 -16.45
C PRO A 249 -1.58 -0.94 -15.23
N ILE A 250 -2.37 0.13 -15.33
CA ILE A 250 -3.36 0.45 -14.32
C ILE A 250 -4.56 -0.48 -14.50
N TRP A 251 -4.85 -1.26 -13.47
CA TRP A 251 -6.07 -2.05 -13.38
C TRP A 251 -6.95 -1.55 -12.25
N ARG A 252 -8.23 -1.87 -12.35
CA ARG A 252 -9.25 -1.55 -11.34
C ARG A 252 -9.67 -2.82 -10.62
N ILE A 253 -9.71 -2.75 -9.30
CA ILE A 253 -10.28 -3.79 -8.44
C ILE A 253 -11.56 -3.25 -7.83
N ASP A 254 -12.67 -3.91 -8.12
CA ASP A 254 -13.95 -3.69 -7.45
C ASP A 254 -14.20 -4.88 -6.47
N PRO A 255 -14.72 -4.65 -5.26
CA PRO A 255 -14.90 -5.70 -4.23
C PRO A 255 -15.93 -6.78 -4.60
N TYR A 256 -16.83 -6.48 -5.56
CA TYR A 256 -17.86 -7.35 -6.13
C TYR A 256 -18.12 -6.96 -7.59
#